data_AF-A0A225DHL6-F1
#
_entry.id   AF-A0A225DHL6-F1
#
_cell.length_a   1.000
_cell.length_b   1.000
_cell.length_c   1.000
_cell.angle_alpha   90.00
_cell.angle_beta   90.00
_cell.angle_gamma   90.00
#
_symmetry.space_group_name_H-M   'P 1'
#
loop_
_entity.id
_entity.type
_entity.pdbx_description
1 polymer ?
#
loop_
_entity_poly.entity_id
_entity_poly.type
_entity_poly.pdbx_seq_one_letter_code
_entity_poly.pdbx_strand_id
1 'polypeptide(L)'
;MREEKGLSLEELASRAKISKTYLWELEKDTDGSKKPSADVLLRIATALSTTLADLMSLATVRIQDEVVQLSPSLKEFQTQMVAQKTPLTPDDLRDLASMKFRGGQPQSANEWHQLYLLLVNSTRKGKA
;
A
#
# COMPACT_ATOMS: atom_id res chain seq x y z
N MET A 1 6.98 -5.80 15.79
CA MET A 1 7.97 -5.57 14.72
C MET A 1 9.41 -5.99 15.05
N ARG A 2 10.12 -5.38 16.02
CA ARG A 2 11.53 -5.76 16.32
C ARG A 2 11.64 -7.22 16.78
N GLU A 3 10.81 -7.60 17.75
CA GLU A 3 10.79 -8.94 18.35
C GLU A 3 10.35 -10.02 17.34
N GLU A 4 9.38 -9.70 16.47
CA GLU A 4 8.98 -10.56 15.35
C GLU A 4 10.14 -10.89 14.39
N LYS A 5 11.11 -9.98 14.28
CA LYS A 5 12.32 -10.17 13.45
C LYS A 5 13.49 -10.78 14.24
N GLY A 6 13.26 -11.19 15.49
CA GLY A 6 14.28 -11.82 16.34
C GLY A 6 15.43 -10.89 16.73
N LEU A 7 15.27 -9.57 16.60
CA LEU A 7 16.32 -8.61 16.89
C LEU A 7 16.29 -8.18 18.36
N SER A 8 17.45 -8.19 19.01
CA SER A 8 17.60 -7.49 20.28
C SER A 8 17.54 -5.97 20.08
N LEU A 9 17.24 -5.26 21.17
CA LEU A 9 17.22 -3.79 21.19
C LEU A 9 18.58 -3.21 20.76
N GLU A 10 19.67 -3.87 21.14
CA GLU A 10 21.03 -3.43 20.85
C GLU A 10 21.41 -3.62 19.39
N GLU A 11 21.03 -4.76 18.80
CA GLU A 11 21.24 -5.03 17.38
C GLU A 11 20.48 -4.03 16.51
N LEU A 12 19.21 -3.76 16.82
CA LEU A 12 18.44 -2.79 16.04
C LEU A 12 19.01 -1.37 16.17
N ALA A 13 19.37 -0.95 17.38
CA ALA A 13 19.96 0.37 17.61
C ALA A 13 21.27 0.55 16.83
N SER A 14 22.13 -0.47 16.85
CA SER A 14 23.39 -0.50 16.09
C SER A 14 23.15 -0.39 14.57
N ARG A 15 22.25 -1.22 14.03
CA ARG A 15 21.89 -1.19 12.59
C ARG A 15 21.28 0.14 12.16
N ALA A 16 20.42 0.72 12.99
CA ALA A 16 19.77 2.01 12.74
C ALA A 16 20.65 3.23 13.10
N LYS A 17 21.87 3.00 13.62
CA LYS A 17 22.82 4.03 14.05
C LYS A 17 22.23 5.03 15.05
N ILE A 18 21.38 4.56 15.97
CA ILE A 18 20.81 5.33 17.08
C ILE A 18 21.25 4.76 18.42
N SER A 19 21.08 5.52 19.50
CA SER A 19 21.35 4.98 20.84
C SER A 19 20.29 3.97 21.24
N LYS A 20 20.72 2.93 21.97
CA LYS A 20 19.85 1.90 22.55
C LYS A 20 18.77 2.50 23.45
N THR A 21 19.13 3.49 24.27
CA THR A 21 18.20 4.22 25.13
C THR A 21 17.15 4.96 24.30
N TYR A 22 17.55 5.65 23.24
CA TYR A 22 16.61 6.38 22.39
C TYR A 22 15.64 5.44 21.66
N LEU A 23 16.14 4.30 21.15
CA LEU A 23 15.27 3.27 20.56
C LEU A 23 14.26 2.73 21.58
N TRP A 24 14.70 2.45 22.81
CA TRP A 24 13.80 1.99 23.88
C TRP A 24 12.71 3.01 24.20
N GLU A 25 13.07 4.30 24.29
CA GLU A 25 12.10 5.37 24.50
C GLU A 25 11.08 5.42 23.36
N LEU A 26 11.52 5.32 22.11
CA LEU A 26 10.62 5.27 20.94
C LEU A 26 9.68 4.06 20.98
N GLU A 27 10.16 2.87 21.39
CA GLU A 27 9.30 1.67 21.52
C GLU A 27 8.27 1.79 22.66
N LYS A 28 8.54 2.64 23.67
CA LYS A 28 7.63 2.89 24.79
C LYS A 28 6.73 4.11 24.60
N ASP A 29 7.01 4.93 23.58
CA ASP A 29 6.27 6.14 23.26
C ASP A 29 4.96 5.82 22.53
N THR A 30 3.95 5.40 23.29
CA THR A 30 2.63 5.05 22.72
C THR A 30 1.76 6.26 22.40
N ASP A 31 2.08 7.44 22.95
CA ASP A 31 1.32 8.68 22.75
C ASP A 31 1.89 9.58 21.64
N GLY A 32 3.04 9.20 21.04
CA GLY A 32 3.70 9.93 19.97
C GLY A 32 4.38 11.24 20.42
N SER A 33 4.70 11.38 21.71
CA SER A 33 5.39 12.54 22.26
C SER A 33 6.81 12.68 21.72
N LYS A 34 7.49 11.55 21.48
CA LYS A 34 8.79 11.50 20.84
C LYS A 34 8.54 11.66 19.35
N LYS A 35 8.90 12.83 18.82
CA LYS A 35 8.82 13.16 17.40
C LYS A 35 10.19 12.93 16.73
N PRO A 36 10.58 11.68 16.39
CA PRO A 36 11.82 11.42 15.68
C PRO A 36 11.81 12.12 14.32
N SER A 37 12.99 12.44 13.81
CA SER A 37 13.12 12.97 12.45
C SER A 37 12.80 11.89 11.40
N ALA A 38 12.46 12.32 10.18
CA ALA A 38 12.24 11.41 9.07
C ALA A 38 13.46 10.52 8.77
N ASP A 39 14.68 11.04 8.92
CA ASP A 39 15.92 10.27 8.76
C ASP A 39 16.01 9.11 9.78
N VAL A 40 15.71 9.38 11.05
CA VAL A 40 15.70 8.36 12.11
C VAL A 40 14.67 7.27 11.78
N LEU A 41 13.45 7.66 11.41
CA LEU A 41 12.40 6.71 11.04
C LEU A 41 12.80 5.85 9.84
N LEU A 42 13.39 6.46 8.81
CA LEU A 42 13.85 5.75 7.61
C LEU A 42 14.96 4.74 7.93
N ARG A 43 15.91 5.11 8.78
CA ARG A 43 16.97 4.22 9.24
C ARG A 43 16.45 3.05 10.06
N ILE A 44 15.47 3.27 10.94
CA ILE A 44 14.81 2.20 11.71
C ILE A 44 14.06 1.27 10.75
N ALA A 45 13.27 1.80 9.81
CA ALA A 45 12.57 1.00 8.81
C ALA A 45 13.53 0.15 7.98
N THR A 46 14.65 0.74 7.53
CA THR A 46 15.69 0.05 6.77
C THR A 46 16.34 -1.06 7.58
N ALA A 47 16.70 -0.79 8.83
CA ALA A 47 17.30 -1.77 9.74
C ALA A 47 16.36 -2.93 10.07
N LEU A 48 15.05 -2.66 10.09
CA LEU A 48 14.00 -3.66 10.20
C LEU A 48 13.68 -4.31 8.85
N SER A 49 14.26 -3.91 7.71
CA SER A 49 13.85 -4.42 6.38
C SER A 49 12.34 -4.31 6.17
N THR A 50 11.78 -3.13 6.44
CA THR A 50 10.37 -2.77 6.24
C THR A 50 10.28 -1.39 5.59
N THR A 51 9.08 -0.94 5.22
CA THR A 51 8.92 0.42 4.68
C THR A 51 8.62 1.42 5.78
N LEU A 52 8.85 2.70 5.49
CA LEU A 52 8.42 3.78 6.37
C LEU A 52 6.90 3.76 6.58
N ALA A 53 6.13 3.39 5.56
CA ALA A 53 4.67 3.29 5.66
C ALA A 53 4.23 2.16 6.59
N ASP A 54 4.82 0.97 6.44
CA ASP A 54 4.58 -0.17 7.35
C ASP A 54 4.96 0.19 8.79
N LEU A 55 6.13 0.84 8.98
CA LEU A 55 6.61 1.27 10.29
C LEU A 55 5.64 2.24 10.96
N MET A 56 5.06 3.16 10.20
CA MET A 56 4.11 4.16 10.70
C MET A 56 2.66 3.65 10.72
N SER A 57 2.42 2.38 10.42
CA SER A 57 1.07 1.82 10.26
C SER A 57 0.17 2.66 9.34
N LEU A 58 0.77 3.34 8.37
CA LEU A 58 0.04 4.05 7.34
C LEU A 58 -0.55 3.00 6.42
N ALA A 59 -1.87 3.00 6.27
CA ALA A 59 -2.58 2.08 5.39
C ALA A 59 -1.97 2.11 3.99
N THR A 60 -1.12 1.14 3.68
CA THR A 60 -0.46 1.01 2.39
C THR A 60 -0.75 -0.36 1.82
N VAL A 61 -1.29 -0.36 0.60
CA VAL A 61 -1.54 -1.58 -0.17
C VAL A 61 -0.31 -1.80 -1.05
N ARG A 62 0.35 -2.94 -0.88
CA ARG A 62 1.45 -3.38 -1.75
C ARG A 62 0.92 -4.35 -2.81
N ILE A 63 1.18 -4.07 -4.08
CA ILE A 63 1.05 -5.05 -5.17
C ILE A 63 2.32 -4.97 -6.02
N GLN A 64 3.12 -6.05 -6.00
CA GLN A 64 4.20 -6.43 -6.93
C GLN A 64 4.96 -5.27 -7.62
N ASP A 65 5.99 -4.74 -6.94
CA ASP A 65 7.05 -3.82 -7.40
C ASP A 65 6.69 -2.56 -8.22
N GLU A 66 5.40 -2.28 -8.41
CA GLU A 66 4.91 -0.97 -8.83
C GLU A 66 3.88 -0.50 -7.80
N VAL A 67 4.18 0.63 -7.14
CA VAL A 67 3.22 1.30 -6.27
C VAL A 67 2.13 1.93 -7.14
N VAL A 68 1.20 1.11 -7.63
CA VAL A 68 0.01 1.60 -8.32
C VAL A 68 -0.97 2.08 -7.26
N GLN A 69 -1.09 3.40 -7.11
CA GLN A 69 -2.08 3.99 -6.23
C GLN A 69 -3.48 3.71 -6.79
N LEU A 70 -4.21 2.79 -6.17
CA LEU A 70 -5.63 2.59 -6.47
C LEU A 70 -6.40 3.83 -6.00
N SER A 71 -7.13 4.48 -6.92
CA SER A 71 -8.01 5.58 -6.54
C SER A 71 -9.10 5.09 -5.57
N PRO A 72 -9.61 5.96 -4.66
CA PRO A 72 -10.70 5.57 -3.76
C PRO A 72 -11.91 4.99 -4.49
N SER A 73 -12.27 5.56 -5.65
CA SER A 73 -13.36 5.11 -6.51
C SER A 73 -13.12 3.71 -7.11
N LEU A 74 -11.87 3.37 -7.43
CA LEU A 74 -11.51 2.05 -7.97
C LEU A 74 -11.55 0.97 -6.88
N LYS A 75 -11.17 1.32 -5.64
CA LYS A 75 -11.28 0.41 -4.49
C LYS A 75 -12.74 0.11 -4.12
N GLU A 76 -13.59 1.14 -4.19
CA GLU A 76 -15.04 0.98 -4.03
C GLU A 76 -15.61 0.03 -5.09
N PHE A 77 -15.20 0.22 -6.34
CA PHE A 77 -15.57 -0.68 -7.44
C PHE A 77 -15.16 -2.14 -7.20
N GLN A 78 -13.92 -2.38 -6.78
CA GLN A 78 -13.44 -3.72 -6.43
C GLN A 78 -14.33 -4.38 -5.38
N THR A 79 -14.67 -3.65 -4.31
CA THR A 79 -15.53 -4.13 -3.23
C THR A 79 -16.92 -4.50 -3.74
N GLN A 80 -17.48 -3.66 -4.62
CA GLN A 80 -18.78 -3.90 -5.25
C GLN A 80 -18.77 -5.15 -6.14
N MET A 81 -17.71 -5.38 -6.91
CA MET A 81 -17.57 -6.56 -7.79
C MET A 81 -17.49 -7.87 -6.99
N VAL A 82 -16.78 -7.85 -5.84
CA VAL A 82 -16.76 -8.98 -4.89
C VAL A 82 -18.17 -9.25 -4.34
N ALA A 83 -18.91 -8.21 -3.95
CA ALA A 83 -20.28 -8.34 -3.48
C ALA A 83 -21.22 -8.91 -4.55
N GLN A 84 -20.98 -8.62 -5.82
CA GLN A 84 -21.70 -9.17 -6.98
C GLN A 84 -21.22 -10.57 -7.41
N LYS A 85 -20.41 -11.24 -6.58
CA LYS A 85 -19.84 -12.58 -6.86
C LYS A 85 -19.04 -12.68 -8.17
N THR A 86 -18.54 -11.54 -8.65
CA THR A 86 -17.74 -11.46 -9.87
C THR A 86 -16.44 -10.73 -9.54
N PRO A 87 -15.54 -11.31 -8.73
CA PRO A 87 -14.33 -10.63 -8.29
C PRO A 87 -13.45 -10.25 -9.49
N LEU A 88 -12.93 -9.02 -9.49
CA LEU A 88 -11.94 -8.58 -10.47
C LEU A 88 -10.64 -9.33 -10.23
N THR A 89 -9.98 -9.76 -11.30
CA THR A 89 -8.66 -10.36 -11.20
C THR A 89 -7.60 -9.28 -10.90
N PRO A 90 -6.43 -9.67 -10.37
CA PRO A 90 -5.31 -8.73 -10.20
C PRO A 90 -4.90 -8.02 -11.50
N ASP A 91 -5.00 -8.74 -12.64
CA ASP A 91 -4.68 -8.20 -13.96
C ASP A 91 -5.71 -7.15 -14.39
N ASP A 92 -7.02 -7.42 -14.20
CA ASP A 92 -8.09 -6.44 -14.49
C ASP A 92 -7.89 -5.14 -13.70
N LEU A 93 -7.51 -5.24 -12.42
CA LEU A 93 -7.25 -4.08 -11.57
C LEU A 93 -6.03 -3.29 -12.04
N ARG A 94 -4.98 -3.96 -12.50
CA ARG A 94 -3.78 -3.31 -13.05
C ARG A 94 -4.10 -2.58 -14.36
N ASP A 95 -4.85 -3.22 -15.24
CA ASP A 95 -5.26 -2.63 -16.52
C ASP A 95 -6.14 -1.39 -16.30
N LEU A 96 -7.11 -1.48 -15.40
CA LEU A 96 -7.97 -0.36 -15.03
C LEU A 96 -7.18 0.80 -14.40
N ALA A 97 -6.24 0.50 -13.50
CA ALA A 97 -5.44 1.51 -12.82
C ALA A 97 -4.38 2.18 -13.71
N SER A 98 -3.88 1.48 -14.73
CA SER A 98 -2.90 2.02 -15.68
C SER A 98 -3.53 2.80 -16.84
N MET A 99 -4.85 2.75 -16.97
CA MET A 99 -5.59 3.36 -18.08
C MET A 99 -5.46 4.89 -18.05
N LYS A 100 -5.05 5.48 -19.19
CA LYS A 100 -4.93 6.94 -19.32
C LYS A 100 -6.25 7.57 -19.75
N PHE A 101 -6.80 8.43 -18.91
CA PHE A 101 -8.02 9.17 -19.18
C PHE A 101 -7.72 10.59 -19.68
N ARG A 102 -8.29 10.98 -20.81
CA ARG A 102 -8.12 12.34 -21.37
C ARG A 102 -8.92 13.42 -20.62
N GLY A 103 -9.91 13.03 -19.81
CA GLY A 103 -10.82 13.92 -19.07
C GLY A 103 -10.83 13.71 -17.56
N GLY A 104 -9.81 13.04 -17.01
CA GLY A 104 -9.75 12.63 -15.60
C GLY A 104 -10.23 11.20 -15.38
N GLN A 105 -9.72 10.58 -14.31
CA GLN A 105 -10.07 9.22 -13.95
C GLN A 105 -11.53 9.13 -13.45
N PRO A 106 -12.19 7.97 -13.58
CA PRO A 106 -13.52 7.74 -13.01
C PRO A 106 -13.54 8.04 -11.51
N GLN A 107 -14.54 8.79 -11.08
CA GLN A 107 -14.69 9.25 -9.70
C GLN A 107 -15.70 8.41 -8.90
N SER A 108 -16.40 7.47 -9.54
CA SER A 108 -17.34 6.57 -8.88
C SER A 108 -17.18 5.10 -9.30
N ALA A 109 -17.60 4.19 -8.43
CA ALA A 109 -17.62 2.76 -8.72
C ALA A 109 -18.48 2.40 -9.96
N ASN A 110 -19.57 3.13 -10.18
CA ASN A 110 -20.46 2.90 -11.31
C ASN A 110 -19.78 3.27 -12.66
N GLU A 111 -19.03 4.36 -12.71
CA GLU A 111 -18.25 4.73 -13.90
C GLU A 111 -17.18 3.69 -14.22
N TRP A 112 -16.49 3.17 -13.19
CA TRP A 112 -15.55 2.06 -13.36
C TRP A 112 -16.24 0.78 -13.89
N HIS A 113 -17.45 0.47 -13.41
CA HIS A 113 -18.22 -0.68 -13.90
C HIS A 113 -18.59 -0.54 -15.39
N GLN A 114 -19.00 0.65 -15.83
CA GLN A 114 -19.29 0.89 -17.25
C GLN A 114 -18.05 0.66 -18.13
N LEU A 115 -16.89 1.18 -17.70
CA LEU A 115 -15.64 0.97 -18.43
C LEU A 115 -15.22 -0.50 -18.47
N TYR A 116 -15.35 -1.21 -17.34
CA TYR A 116 -15.05 -2.63 -17.26
C TYR A 116 -15.92 -3.44 -18.23
N LEU A 117 -17.22 -3.14 -18.33
CA LEU A 117 -18.10 -3.80 -19.30
C LEU A 117 -17.66 -3.55 -20.75
N LEU A 118 -17.22 -2.34 -21.09
CA LEU A 118 -16.70 -2.02 -22.42
C LEU A 118 -15.41 -2.80 -22.73
N LEU A 119 -14.52 -2.94 -21.75
CA LEU A 119 -13.28 -3.73 -21.85
C LEU A 119 -13.55 -5.22 -22.04
N VAL A 120 -14.44 -5.81 -21.22
CA VAL A 120 -14.81 -7.23 -21.35
C VAL A 120 -15.50 -7.52 -22.69
N ASN A 121 -16.34 -6.59 -23.15
CA ASN A 121 -17.04 -6.74 -24.43
C ASN A 121 -16.10 -6.59 -25.63
N SER A 122 -15.10 -5.71 -25.56
CA SER A 122 -14.11 -5.52 -26.64
C SER A 122 -13.07 -6.64 -26.70
N THR A 123 -12.60 -7.14 -25.55
CA THR A 123 -11.66 -8.28 -25.47
C THR A 123 -12.29 -9.59 -25.95
N ARG A 124 -13.59 -9.81 -25.74
CA ARG A 124 -14.33 -10.95 -26.32
C ARG A 124 -14.53 -10.84 -27.83
N LYS A 125 -14.70 -9.63 -28.37
CA LYS A 125 -14.86 -9.41 -29.82
C LYS A 125 -13.57 -9.61 -30.63
N GLY A 126 -12.40 -9.48 -30.01
CA GLY A 126 -11.10 -9.70 -30.65
C GLY A 126 -10.64 -11.16 -30.74
N LYS A 127 -11.41 -12.11 -30.18
CA LYS A 127 -11.13 -13.56 -30.20
C LYS A 127 -12.12 -14.37 -31.05
N ALA A 128 -12.92 -13.72 -31.90
CA ALA A 128 -13.88 -14.36 -32.81
C ALA A 128 -13.35 -14.39 -34.24
#